data_AF-A0A2V8VUV7-F1
#
_entry.id   AF-A0A2V8VUV7-F1
#
_cell.length_a   1.000
_cell.length_b   1.000
_cell.length_c   1.000
_cell.angle_alpha   90.00
_cell.angle_beta   90.00
_cell.angle_gamma   90.00
#
_symmetry.space_group_name_H-M   'P 1'
#
loop_
_entity.id
_entity.type
_entity.pdbx_description
1 polymer ?
#
loop_
_entity_poly.entity_id
_entity_poly.type
_entity_poly.pdbx_seq_one_letter_code
_entity_poly.pdbx_strand_id
1 'polypeptide(L)'
;MKRNRTVAIEAVIGVSLVMATTGLSGCGYAQGGGTGVLASTNVKENTSNGDPKSYYLAMTGNDSNSGARTSPWRTIGHAGKVVAAGDSVHVLPGVYNESVSLDNSGTPSQRIRFISDTPWGAKVTGDGSGNPAIQIRKADYVDIVGFEVTNMNGYMGIEALASYSRIVGNLVHDVSGGCKLGRFGLGGAGINLAYGHDVDVIGNVVHDIGDYLNPHGCETTHGIYVENARSPNVGGYSTRAWNNIIYRNESEGITSWHCATQMALVNNLVFENGKTGIFVGANYRGCLNDNSVINNNIVVHNGWHDFCTFTDTSQCPIGNHSGKGGIQEGGSTGRNNKYSNNLSYQNLYIGVQDDAIHLSTGTQSNTILGINPQFVNYQPDGTGNYHLLASSPAVDKGTSIATPPYDFENYPRPYGAGYDIGPYEWHPGTAAGAPNSRANSSLLPSPAEVPVQKRKNLSGNEDLAKFEGLFVSENRPAKIRIRLESGKLIATALHEPGQPSYALVPVSPTRFRLEGAPPDFIAEFYVSGNRVKSLTVERGQLPAVHLVPQE
;
A
#
# COMPACT_ATOMS: atom_id res chain seq x y z
N MET A 1 -71.54 6.37 27.51
CA MET A 1 -71.77 6.37 26.05
C MET A 1 -70.55 6.96 25.36
N LYS A 2 -69.98 6.24 24.37
CA LYS A 2 -69.17 6.65 23.19
C LYS A 2 -68.43 8.02 23.27
N ARG A 3 -67.15 8.21 22.94
CA ARG A 3 -66.25 7.57 21.94
C ARG A 3 -64.81 8.10 22.10
N ASN A 4 -63.85 7.32 21.60
CA ASN A 4 -62.39 7.51 21.53
C ASN A 4 -61.89 8.89 21.04
N ARG A 5 -60.69 9.29 21.51
CA ARG A 5 -59.81 10.26 20.86
C ARG A 5 -58.41 9.67 20.67
N THR A 6 -57.98 9.62 19.41
CA THR A 6 -56.62 9.39 18.91
C THR A 6 -55.84 10.70 18.98
N VAL A 7 -54.58 10.67 19.38
CA VAL A 7 -53.65 11.81 19.34
C VAL A 7 -52.87 11.76 18.03
N ALA A 8 -52.97 12.83 17.25
CA ALA A 8 -52.04 13.18 16.17
C ALA A 8 -51.38 14.50 16.57
N ILE A 9 -50.05 14.59 16.47
CA ILE A 9 -49.31 15.83 16.60
C ILE A 9 -48.93 16.26 15.18
N GLU A 10 -49.53 17.37 14.75
CA GLU A 10 -49.18 18.12 13.55
C GLU A 10 -47.96 19.01 13.84
N ALA A 11 -47.01 19.05 12.89
CA ALA A 11 -46.03 20.12 12.79
C ALA A 11 -46.42 20.99 11.58
N VAL A 12 -46.66 22.28 11.85
CA VAL A 12 -47.07 23.29 10.87
C VAL A 12 -45.83 23.94 10.23
N ILE A 13 -45.69 23.65 8.94
CA ILE A 13 -45.31 24.45 7.75
C ILE A 13 -45.08 25.95 8.01
N GLY A 14 -43.94 26.53 7.62
CA GLY A 14 -43.74 27.19 6.31
C GLY A 14 -42.83 28.42 6.52
N VAL A 15 -42.05 28.91 5.56
CA VAL A 15 -42.37 29.15 4.15
C VAL A 15 -41.10 29.16 3.30
N SER A 16 -41.22 28.51 2.14
CA SER A 16 -40.31 28.46 0.99
C SER A 16 -40.36 29.72 0.13
N LEU A 17 -39.30 29.98 -0.66
CA LEU A 17 -39.33 30.19 -2.13
C LEU A 17 -37.90 30.56 -2.61
N VAL A 18 -37.37 30.27 -3.81
CA VAL A 18 -37.63 29.36 -4.95
C VAL A 18 -36.47 29.62 -5.93
N MET A 19 -35.76 28.56 -6.37
CA MET A 19 -35.49 28.10 -7.75
C MET A 19 -34.51 28.94 -8.60
N ALA A 20 -33.61 28.39 -9.41
CA ALA A 20 -33.72 27.23 -10.33
C ALA A 20 -32.43 26.36 -10.30
N THR A 21 -32.49 25.02 -10.13
CA THR A 21 -32.65 23.94 -11.13
C THR A 21 -31.70 24.06 -12.33
N THR A 22 -30.83 23.08 -12.59
CA THR A 22 -31.09 21.67 -13.00
C THR A 22 -29.90 20.79 -12.56
N GLY A 23 -29.98 19.51 -12.16
CA GLY A 23 -31.02 18.52 -11.91
C GLY A 23 -30.31 17.21 -11.49
N LEU A 24 -30.65 16.66 -10.32
CA LEU A 24 -30.32 15.29 -9.88
C LEU A 24 -31.05 14.27 -10.78
N SER A 25 -30.70 12.98 -10.88
CA SER A 25 -30.91 11.92 -9.87
C SER A 25 -30.48 10.58 -10.51
N GLY A 26 -29.78 9.67 -9.82
CA GLY A 26 -30.41 8.62 -9.01
C GLY A 26 -30.60 7.33 -9.83
N CYS A 27 -29.76 6.31 -9.62
CA CYS A 27 -29.93 5.00 -10.26
C CYS A 27 -30.57 3.99 -9.30
N GLY A 28 -31.82 3.63 -9.59
CA GLY A 28 -32.50 2.48 -9.02
C GLY A 28 -32.05 1.16 -9.65
N TYR A 29 -32.07 0.10 -8.83
CA TYR A 29 -31.93 -1.29 -9.27
C TYR A 29 -33.20 -1.74 -9.99
N ALA A 30 -33.06 -2.31 -11.19
CA ALA A 30 -34.09 -3.12 -11.83
C ALA A 30 -33.52 -4.51 -12.15
N GLN A 31 -34.22 -5.55 -11.69
CA GLN A 31 -34.01 -6.92 -12.12
C GLN A 31 -34.61 -7.15 -13.52
N GLY A 32 -33.88 -7.87 -14.37
CA GLY A 32 -34.38 -8.39 -15.64
C GLY A 32 -33.30 -9.23 -16.32
N GLY A 33 -33.57 -10.52 -16.49
CA GLY A 33 -32.66 -11.46 -17.16
C GLY A 33 -32.46 -11.15 -18.64
N GLY A 34 -31.25 -11.38 -19.12
CA GLY A 34 -30.87 -11.21 -20.51
C GLY A 34 -29.39 -11.55 -20.70
N THR A 35 -29.15 -12.51 -21.58
CA THR A 35 -27.88 -13.15 -21.99
C THR A 35 -26.65 -12.24 -22.06
N GLY A 36 -25.53 -12.76 -21.56
CA GLY A 36 -24.24 -12.07 -21.48
C GLY A 36 -23.67 -11.64 -22.83
N VAL A 37 -23.14 -10.43 -22.83
CA VAL A 37 -22.12 -9.95 -23.78
C VAL A 37 -21.04 -9.30 -22.93
N LEU A 38 -19.84 -9.88 -22.97
CA LEU A 38 -18.63 -9.31 -22.39
C LEU A 38 -18.33 -7.99 -23.10
N ALA A 39 -18.49 -6.86 -22.41
CA ALA A 39 -18.02 -5.57 -22.92
C ALA A 39 -16.51 -5.46 -22.66
N SER A 40 -15.70 -5.58 -23.72
CA SER A 40 -14.29 -5.24 -23.68
C SER A 40 -14.14 -3.73 -23.49
N THR A 41 -13.51 -3.31 -22.40
CA THR A 41 -13.03 -1.94 -22.25
C THR A 41 -11.87 -1.71 -23.21
N ASN A 42 -12.03 -0.79 -24.16
CA ASN A 42 -10.95 -0.36 -25.05
C ASN A 42 -9.90 0.42 -24.24
N VAL A 43 -8.93 -0.31 -23.66
CA VAL A 43 -7.64 0.26 -23.26
C VAL A 43 -6.91 0.63 -24.55
N LYS A 44 -6.51 1.90 -24.71
CA LYS A 44 -5.59 2.28 -25.78
C LYS A 44 -4.22 1.71 -25.44
N GLU A 45 -3.96 0.46 -25.81
CA GLU A 45 -2.60 -0.05 -25.91
C GLU A 45 -1.89 0.70 -27.04
N ASN A 46 -1.04 1.67 -26.69
CA ASN A 46 -0.16 2.29 -27.66
C ASN A 46 1.04 1.35 -27.87
N THR A 47 0.89 0.38 -28.77
CA THR A 47 1.89 -0.65 -29.11
C THR A 47 3.05 -0.11 -29.95
N SER A 48 3.46 1.15 -29.78
CA SER A 48 4.65 1.67 -30.46
C SER A 48 5.90 0.97 -29.91
N ASN A 49 6.33 -0.03 -30.67
CA ASN A 49 7.41 -0.97 -30.45
C ASN A 49 8.80 -0.29 -30.57
N GLY A 50 9.01 0.81 -29.85
CA GLY A 50 10.31 1.46 -29.71
C GLY A 50 11.02 0.98 -28.45
N ASP A 51 12.36 0.90 -28.48
CA ASP A 51 13.14 0.62 -27.28
C ASP A 51 12.78 1.63 -26.18
N PRO A 52 12.70 1.21 -24.89
CA PRO A 52 12.46 2.10 -23.76
C PRO A 52 13.30 3.37 -23.82
N LYS A 53 12.67 4.54 -23.72
CA LYS A 53 13.37 5.83 -23.82
C LYS A 53 13.51 6.50 -22.46
N SER A 54 14.59 7.24 -22.29
CA SER A 54 14.78 8.16 -21.17
C SER A 54 14.52 9.59 -21.63
N TYR A 55 13.53 10.23 -21.02
CA TYR A 55 13.22 11.65 -21.18
C TYR A 55 13.67 12.44 -19.95
N TYR A 56 13.88 13.72 -20.14
CA TYR A 56 14.36 14.65 -19.12
C TYR A 56 13.45 15.86 -19.04
N LEU A 57 13.20 16.30 -17.82
CA LEU A 57 12.35 17.42 -17.50
C LEU A 57 13.09 18.36 -16.56
N ALA A 58 13.08 19.65 -16.87
CA ALA A 58 13.74 20.68 -16.08
C ALA A 58 12.97 22.00 -16.11
N MET A 59 13.11 22.81 -15.07
CA MET A 59 12.48 24.13 -14.98
C MET A 59 12.86 25.10 -16.11
N THR A 60 14.03 24.90 -16.72
CA THR A 60 14.53 25.68 -17.88
C THR A 60 14.16 25.05 -19.23
N GLY A 61 13.45 23.92 -19.22
CA GLY A 61 13.03 23.21 -20.42
C GLY A 61 11.89 23.90 -21.17
N ASN A 62 11.42 23.24 -22.24
CA ASN A 62 10.29 23.68 -23.04
C ASN A 62 9.55 22.44 -23.58
N ASP A 63 8.21 22.42 -23.51
CA ASP A 63 7.42 21.25 -23.95
C ASP A 63 7.38 21.06 -25.47
N SER A 64 7.91 22.01 -26.25
CA SER A 64 8.20 21.83 -27.67
C SER A 64 9.52 21.12 -27.95
N ASN A 65 10.35 20.91 -26.92
CA ASN A 65 11.61 20.17 -27.04
C ASN A 65 11.37 18.67 -27.23
N SER A 66 12.44 17.95 -27.56
CA SER A 66 12.42 16.50 -27.75
C SER A 66 12.32 15.68 -26.45
N GLY A 67 12.55 16.31 -25.29
CA GLY A 67 12.68 15.61 -24.00
C GLY A 67 14.05 14.95 -23.80
N ALA A 68 15.03 15.18 -24.69
CA ALA A 68 16.40 14.74 -24.50
C ALA A 68 17.08 15.51 -23.35
N ARG A 69 18.13 14.96 -22.72
CA ARG A 69 18.86 15.63 -21.62
C ARG A 69 19.36 17.04 -21.99
N THR A 70 19.77 17.25 -23.25
CA THR A 70 20.25 18.53 -23.78
C THR A 70 19.12 19.46 -24.24
N SER A 71 17.88 18.96 -24.32
CA SER A 71 16.69 19.67 -24.77
C SER A 71 15.49 19.12 -23.98
N PRO A 72 15.42 19.38 -22.66
CA PRO A 72 14.44 18.76 -21.78
C PRO A 72 13.05 19.40 -21.95
N TRP A 73 12.02 18.64 -21.60
CA TRP A 73 10.67 19.18 -21.40
C TRP A 73 10.59 20.06 -20.17
N ARG A 74 9.49 20.81 -20.04
CA ARG A 74 9.25 21.71 -18.90
C ARG A 74 8.24 21.15 -17.90
N THR A 75 7.21 20.44 -18.37
CA THR A 75 6.05 20.07 -17.53
C THR A 75 5.83 18.56 -17.45
N ILE A 76 5.44 18.10 -16.26
CA ILE A 76 5.22 16.68 -15.97
C ILE A 76 3.92 16.24 -16.64
N GLY A 77 2.92 17.13 -16.68
CA GLY A 77 1.68 16.90 -17.42
C GLY A 77 1.89 16.74 -18.93
N HIS A 78 2.89 17.40 -19.54
CA HIS A 78 3.25 17.13 -20.93
C HIS A 78 3.84 15.73 -21.07
N ALA A 79 4.81 15.37 -20.23
CA ALA A 79 5.43 14.04 -20.26
C ALA A 79 4.38 12.93 -20.14
N GLY A 80 3.43 13.06 -19.19
CA GLY A 80 2.33 12.10 -18.98
C GLY A 80 1.41 11.85 -20.19
N LYS A 81 1.39 12.78 -21.17
CA LYS A 81 0.64 12.61 -22.43
C LYS A 81 1.46 11.95 -23.53
N VAL A 82 2.79 12.03 -23.44
CA VAL A 82 3.72 11.63 -24.51
C VAL A 82 4.31 10.24 -24.28
N VAL A 83 4.68 9.93 -23.04
CA VAL A 83 5.42 8.69 -22.73
C VAL A 83 4.58 7.43 -22.94
N ALA A 84 5.25 6.36 -23.37
CA ALA A 84 4.67 5.05 -23.61
C ALA A 84 5.26 3.99 -22.68
N ALA A 85 4.72 2.78 -22.71
CA ALA A 85 5.15 1.67 -21.87
C ALA A 85 6.68 1.45 -21.95
N GLY A 86 7.33 1.40 -20.78
CA GLY A 86 8.77 1.21 -20.63
C GLY A 86 9.57 2.51 -20.53
N ASP A 87 9.01 3.65 -20.93
CA ASP A 87 9.71 4.93 -20.86
C ASP A 87 9.96 5.36 -19.41
N SER A 88 11.07 6.08 -19.22
CA SER A 88 11.43 6.71 -17.94
C SER A 88 11.57 8.22 -18.12
N VAL A 89 10.97 8.99 -17.22
CA VAL A 89 11.01 10.45 -17.15
C VAL A 89 11.85 10.84 -15.94
N HIS A 90 13.05 11.36 -16.20
CA HIS A 90 13.96 11.91 -15.21
C HIS A 90 13.62 13.38 -14.98
N VAL A 91 13.14 13.69 -13.78
CA VAL A 91 12.75 15.04 -13.37
C VAL A 91 13.88 15.63 -12.54
N LEU A 92 14.51 16.69 -13.08
CA LEU A 92 15.58 17.40 -12.40
C LEU A 92 15.03 18.21 -11.22
N PRO A 93 15.87 18.55 -10.23
CA PRO A 93 15.46 19.38 -9.11
C PRO A 93 14.81 20.69 -9.54
N GLY A 94 13.69 21.04 -8.90
CA GLY A 94 12.88 22.19 -9.27
C GLY A 94 11.51 22.18 -8.59
N VAL A 95 10.80 23.30 -8.70
CA VAL A 95 9.43 23.46 -8.19
C VAL A 95 8.46 23.48 -9.36
N TYR A 96 7.70 22.40 -9.50
CA TYR A 96 6.72 22.16 -10.55
C TYR A 96 5.32 22.45 -10.00
N ASN A 97 4.82 23.65 -10.30
CA ASN A 97 3.47 24.06 -9.93
C ASN A 97 2.48 23.51 -10.98
N GLU A 98 2.02 22.28 -10.74
CA GLU A 98 1.14 21.53 -11.64
C GLU A 98 0.15 20.69 -10.84
N SER A 99 -1.06 20.49 -11.38
CA SER A 99 -1.88 19.31 -11.08
C SER A 99 -1.69 18.31 -12.23
N VAL A 100 -0.93 17.26 -11.96
CA VAL A 100 -0.49 16.29 -12.95
C VAL A 100 -1.53 15.18 -13.13
N SER A 101 -1.93 14.90 -14.37
CA SER A 101 -2.78 13.77 -14.70
C SER A 101 -2.03 12.80 -15.64
N LEU A 102 -1.93 11.55 -15.21
CA LEU A 102 -1.23 10.47 -15.91
C LEU A 102 -2.23 9.45 -16.43
N ASP A 103 -2.28 9.33 -17.76
CA ASP A 103 -3.33 8.59 -18.47
C ASP A 103 -2.79 7.43 -19.33
N ASN A 104 -1.47 7.35 -19.51
CA ASN A 104 -0.84 6.29 -20.29
C ASN A 104 -0.39 5.15 -19.39
N SER A 105 -0.75 3.92 -19.73
CA SER A 105 -0.35 2.71 -19.00
C SER A 105 1.00 2.18 -19.47
N GLY A 106 1.74 1.63 -18.52
CA GLY A 106 2.79 0.67 -18.80
C GLY A 106 2.24 -0.75 -18.95
N THR A 107 3.15 -1.72 -18.89
CA THR A 107 2.83 -3.15 -18.80
C THR A 107 3.59 -3.77 -17.63
N PRO A 108 3.29 -5.02 -17.19
CA PRO A 108 4.05 -5.69 -16.15
C PRO A 108 5.58 -5.69 -16.37
N SER A 109 6.01 -5.84 -17.63
CA SER A 109 7.43 -5.88 -18.00
C SER A 109 8.01 -4.53 -18.45
N GLN A 110 7.17 -3.54 -18.75
CA GLN A 110 7.55 -2.23 -19.27
C GLN A 110 6.73 -1.14 -18.58
N ARG A 111 7.03 -0.92 -17.30
CA ARG A 111 6.39 0.11 -16.48
C ARG A 111 6.80 1.51 -16.98
N ILE A 112 5.91 2.48 -16.86
CA ILE A 112 6.27 3.89 -17.08
C ILE A 112 6.78 4.44 -15.75
N ARG A 113 7.94 5.10 -15.76
CA ARG A 113 8.56 5.59 -14.52
C ARG A 113 8.74 7.09 -14.55
N PHE A 114 8.17 7.78 -13.57
CA PHE A 114 8.50 9.17 -13.24
C PHE A 114 9.44 9.15 -12.05
N ILE A 115 10.62 9.74 -12.19
CA ILE A 115 11.72 9.63 -11.23
C ILE A 115 12.25 11.02 -10.93
N SER A 116 12.29 11.41 -9.66
CA SER A 116 13.09 12.56 -9.21
C SER A 116 14.57 12.17 -9.19
N ASP A 117 15.40 12.81 -10.01
CA ASP A 117 16.84 12.46 -10.14
C ASP A 117 17.62 12.67 -8.82
N THR A 118 17.19 13.66 -8.04
CA THR A 118 17.59 13.84 -6.65
C THR A 118 16.37 13.59 -5.79
N PRO A 119 16.37 12.67 -4.82
CA PRO A 119 15.22 12.42 -3.98
C PRO A 119 14.77 13.69 -3.28
N TRP A 120 13.47 13.94 -3.39
CA TRP A 120 12.76 15.14 -2.94
C TRP A 120 13.24 16.44 -3.61
N GLY A 121 14.05 16.34 -4.66
CA GLY A 121 14.53 17.47 -5.46
C GLY A 121 13.49 18.00 -6.44
N ALA A 122 12.69 17.12 -7.04
CA ALA A 122 11.53 17.50 -7.85
C ALA A 122 10.32 17.67 -6.93
N LYS A 123 9.88 18.93 -6.78
CA LYS A 123 8.82 19.35 -5.86
C LYS A 123 7.55 19.65 -6.65
N VAL A 124 6.50 18.86 -6.50
CA VAL A 124 5.18 19.10 -7.13
C VAL A 124 4.26 19.73 -6.11
N THR A 125 3.74 20.94 -6.36
CA THR A 125 3.04 21.73 -5.33
C THR A 125 1.52 21.82 -5.49
N GLY A 126 0.96 21.13 -6.48
CA GLY A 126 -0.38 21.44 -6.98
C GLY A 126 -0.40 22.81 -7.70
N ASP A 127 -1.50 23.07 -8.41
CA ASP A 127 -1.72 24.30 -9.18
C ASP A 127 -2.78 25.25 -8.59
N GLY A 128 -3.30 24.91 -7.41
CA GLY A 128 -4.39 25.66 -6.78
C GLY A 128 -5.80 25.32 -7.27
N SER A 129 -5.96 24.35 -8.18
CA SER A 129 -7.26 23.96 -8.72
C SER A 129 -8.13 23.16 -7.75
N GLY A 130 -7.56 22.66 -6.64
CA GLY A 130 -8.22 21.73 -5.73
C GLY A 130 -8.08 20.26 -6.11
N ASN A 131 -7.58 19.96 -7.32
CA ASN A 131 -7.31 18.60 -7.77
C ASN A 131 -6.09 17.99 -7.04
N PRO A 132 -5.88 16.66 -7.11
CA PRO A 132 -4.64 16.04 -6.65
C PRO A 132 -3.40 16.67 -7.30
N ALA A 133 -2.28 16.73 -6.57
CA ALA A 133 -1.02 17.23 -7.16
C ALA A 133 -0.50 16.27 -8.22
N ILE A 134 -0.60 14.95 -7.99
CA ILE A 134 -0.33 13.91 -8.97
C ILE A 134 -1.49 12.90 -8.97
N GLN A 135 -2.08 12.64 -10.13
CA GLN A 135 -3.17 11.67 -10.30
C GLN A 135 -2.82 10.65 -11.38
N ILE A 136 -2.64 9.38 -10.99
CA ILE A 136 -2.61 8.23 -11.90
C ILE A 136 -4.06 7.85 -12.19
N ARG A 137 -4.62 8.47 -13.24
CA ARG A 137 -6.08 8.60 -13.37
C ARG A 137 -6.74 7.41 -14.06
N LYS A 138 -6.12 6.89 -15.12
CA LYS A 138 -6.64 5.74 -15.90
C LYS A 138 -5.49 4.86 -16.42
N ALA A 139 -4.41 4.79 -15.64
CA ALA A 139 -3.15 4.21 -16.06
C ALA A 139 -2.70 3.11 -15.09
N ASP A 140 -2.35 1.96 -15.65
CA ASP A 140 -1.75 0.86 -14.90
C ASP A 140 -0.22 0.87 -15.06
N TYR A 141 0.49 0.25 -14.12
CA TYR A 141 1.95 0.06 -14.20
C TYR A 141 2.74 1.37 -14.32
N VAL A 142 2.34 2.40 -13.57
CA VAL A 142 3.04 3.68 -13.46
C VAL A 142 3.78 3.74 -12.12
N ASP A 143 5.04 4.18 -12.14
CA ASP A 143 5.87 4.38 -10.95
C ASP A 143 6.08 5.87 -10.70
N ILE A 144 5.79 6.33 -9.48
CA ILE A 144 6.09 7.69 -8.98
C ILE A 144 7.16 7.57 -7.91
N VAL A 145 8.37 8.03 -8.22
CA VAL A 145 9.57 7.71 -7.43
C VAL A 145 10.29 8.96 -6.95
N GLY A 146 10.41 9.09 -5.63
CA GLY A 146 11.32 10.04 -4.98
C GLY A 146 10.92 11.51 -5.07
N PHE A 147 9.67 11.85 -5.36
CA PHE A 147 9.20 13.24 -5.43
C PHE A 147 8.99 13.83 -4.03
N GLU A 148 9.10 15.15 -3.91
CA GLU A 148 8.44 15.91 -2.86
C GLU A 148 7.09 16.37 -3.41
N VAL A 149 6.00 16.16 -2.67
CA VAL A 149 4.64 16.48 -3.12
C VAL A 149 3.93 17.25 -2.03
N THR A 150 3.49 18.46 -2.37
CA THR A 150 2.62 19.29 -1.52
C THR A 150 1.37 19.71 -2.28
N ASN A 151 0.31 20.08 -1.55
CA ASN A 151 -0.91 20.58 -2.16
C ASN A 151 -1.74 21.41 -1.17
N MET A 152 -1.25 22.60 -0.85
CA MET A 152 -1.86 23.47 0.16
C MET A 152 -3.26 24.00 -0.21
N ASN A 153 -3.70 23.81 -1.45
CA ASN A 153 -5.01 24.25 -1.93
C ASN A 153 -5.87 23.08 -2.45
N GLY A 154 -5.42 21.84 -2.26
CA GLY A 154 -6.09 20.65 -2.74
C GLY A 154 -6.31 19.60 -1.67
N TYR A 155 -7.13 18.62 -2.03
CA TYR A 155 -7.57 17.59 -1.10
C TYR A 155 -6.61 16.41 -1.02
N MET A 156 -5.76 16.23 -2.05
CA MET A 156 -4.90 15.05 -2.18
C MET A 156 -3.49 15.41 -2.66
N GLY A 157 -2.49 14.70 -2.15
CA GLY A 157 -1.13 14.74 -2.68
C GLY A 157 -1.01 13.89 -3.94
N ILE A 158 -0.90 12.57 -3.75
CA ILE A 158 -0.84 11.58 -4.83
C ILE A 158 -2.10 10.74 -4.82
N GLU A 159 -2.76 10.58 -5.96
CA GLU A 159 -3.92 9.70 -6.12
C GLU A 159 -3.66 8.64 -7.19
N ALA A 160 -3.96 7.39 -6.88
CA ALA A 160 -3.97 6.29 -7.84
C ALA A 160 -5.40 5.74 -7.98
N LEU A 161 -5.98 5.89 -9.17
CA LEU A 161 -7.35 5.47 -9.50
C LEU A 161 -7.41 4.13 -10.26
N ALA A 162 -6.25 3.53 -10.52
CA ALA A 162 -6.07 2.35 -11.36
C ALA A 162 -5.12 1.35 -10.68
N SER A 163 -4.77 0.26 -11.37
CA SER A 163 -4.14 -0.90 -10.76
C SER A 163 -2.63 -0.96 -11.00
N TYR A 164 -1.95 -1.81 -10.22
CA TYR A 164 -0.56 -2.22 -10.46
C TYR A 164 0.51 -1.12 -10.42
N SER A 165 0.17 0.10 -10.02
CA SER A 165 1.07 1.25 -9.94
C SER A 165 1.91 1.22 -8.64
N ARG A 166 3.02 1.97 -8.61
CA ARG A 166 3.90 2.06 -7.43
C ARG A 166 4.16 3.50 -7.06
N ILE A 167 4.03 3.80 -5.77
CA ILE A 167 4.32 5.11 -5.18
C ILE A 167 5.47 4.87 -4.19
N VAL A 168 6.69 5.25 -4.57
CA VAL A 168 7.92 4.80 -3.90
C VAL A 168 8.80 5.95 -3.45
N GLY A 169 9.18 5.98 -2.17
CA GLY A 169 10.21 6.91 -1.68
C GLY A 169 9.83 8.39 -1.71
N ASN A 170 8.54 8.72 -1.83
CA ASN A 170 8.08 10.11 -1.93
C ASN A 170 7.99 10.75 -0.54
N LEU A 171 8.19 12.06 -0.49
CA LEU A 171 7.90 12.92 0.65
C LEU A 171 6.60 13.66 0.36
N VAL A 172 5.50 13.27 0.99
CA VAL A 172 4.18 13.86 0.76
C VAL A 172 3.77 14.63 2.00
N HIS A 173 3.62 15.94 1.89
CA HIS A 173 3.32 16.78 3.04
C HIS A 173 2.60 18.08 2.70
N ASP A 174 2.07 18.78 3.71
CA ASP A 174 1.38 20.06 3.52
C ASP A 174 0.26 19.97 2.46
N VAL A 175 -0.54 18.91 2.55
CA VAL A 175 -1.77 18.73 1.75
C VAL A 175 -2.94 19.14 2.63
N SER A 176 -3.74 20.10 2.17
CA SER A 176 -4.73 20.73 3.05
C SER A 176 -5.93 19.84 3.38
N GLY A 177 -6.35 18.94 2.50
CA GLY A 177 -7.59 18.20 2.72
C GLY A 177 -8.83 19.10 2.66
N GLY A 178 -10.03 18.52 2.81
CA GLY A 178 -11.26 19.29 2.76
C GLY A 178 -11.45 20.19 3.99
N CYS A 179 -11.11 19.68 5.17
CA CYS A 179 -11.33 20.32 6.46
C CYS A 179 -10.60 21.65 6.61
N LYS A 180 -9.28 21.67 6.37
CA LYS A 180 -8.44 22.89 6.43
C LYS A 180 -8.87 23.96 5.43
N LEU A 181 -9.53 23.56 4.34
CA LEU A 181 -10.07 24.46 3.32
C LEU A 181 -11.52 24.92 3.62
N GLY A 182 -12.05 24.61 4.82
CA GLY A 182 -13.42 24.96 5.22
C GLY A 182 -14.50 24.16 4.49
N ARG A 183 -14.14 23.02 3.88
CA ARG A 183 -15.03 22.13 3.13
C ARG A 183 -15.26 20.82 3.89
N PHE A 184 -15.90 20.93 5.04
CA PHE A 184 -16.09 19.83 6.01
C PHE A 184 -16.86 18.59 5.50
N GLY A 185 -17.44 18.63 4.30
CA GLY A 185 -18.05 17.46 3.64
C GLY A 185 -17.13 16.71 2.67
N LEU A 186 -15.91 17.20 2.46
CA LEU A 186 -14.91 16.59 1.61
C LEU A 186 -13.78 16.04 2.48
N GLY A 187 -13.35 14.81 2.19
CA GLY A 187 -12.17 14.24 2.82
C GLY A 187 -10.87 14.68 2.17
N GLY A 188 -9.82 13.94 2.42
CA GLY A 188 -8.55 14.08 1.70
C GLY A 188 -7.52 13.05 2.14
N ALA A 189 -6.40 13.02 1.44
CA ALA A 189 -5.29 12.15 1.83
C ALA A 189 -3.94 12.66 1.32
N GLY A 190 -2.85 12.33 2.01
CA GLY A 190 -1.53 12.48 1.42
C GLY A 190 -1.41 11.58 0.19
N ILE A 191 -1.72 10.29 0.38
CA ILE A 191 -1.79 9.31 -0.68
C ILE A 191 -3.17 8.65 -0.69
N ASN A 192 -3.92 8.79 -1.78
CA ASN A 192 -5.23 8.15 -1.98
C ASN A 192 -5.15 7.01 -3.00
N LEU A 193 -5.71 5.84 -2.69
CA LEU A 193 -5.72 4.69 -3.58
C LEU A 193 -7.15 4.20 -3.80
N ALA A 194 -7.79 4.62 -4.89
CA ALA A 194 -9.20 4.35 -5.13
C ALA A 194 -9.45 3.45 -6.35
N TYR A 195 -10.51 2.67 -6.29
CA TYR A 195 -11.09 1.85 -7.38
C TYR A 195 -10.23 0.69 -7.95
N GLY A 196 -8.92 0.85 -8.08
CA GLY A 196 -8.00 -0.15 -8.63
C GLY A 196 -7.62 -1.25 -7.63
N HIS A 197 -6.59 -2.03 -7.93
CA HIS A 197 -6.03 -3.06 -7.05
C HIS A 197 -4.52 -3.29 -7.35
N ASP A 198 -3.84 -4.04 -6.48
CA ASP A 198 -2.41 -4.35 -6.55
C ASP A 198 -1.50 -3.11 -6.62
N VAL A 199 -1.85 -2.04 -5.88
CA VAL A 199 -1.04 -0.81 -5.82
C VAL A 199 -0.04 -0.87 -4.67
N ASP A 200 1.22 -0.50 -4.93
CA ASP A 200 2.28 -0.51 -3.92
C ASP A 200 2.59 0.90 -3.42
N VAL A 201 2.64 1.07 -2.10
CA VAL A 201 3.03 2.32 -1.43
C VAL A 201 4.22 2.00 -0.53
N ILE A 202 5.43 2.28 -1.00
CA ILE A 202 6.67 1.75 -0.40
C ILE A 202 7.61 2.89 0.00
N GLY A 203 8.06 2.91 1.26
CA GLY A 203 9.17 3.80 1.66
C GLY A 203 8.81 5.29 1.62
N ASN A 204 7.53 5.65 1.64
CA ASN A 204 7.12 7.06 1.60
C ASN A 204 7.16 7.66 3.00
N VAL A 205 7.43 8.96 3.06
CA VAL A 205 7.23 9.79 4.25
C VAL A 205 5.98 10.62 4.01
N VAL A 206 4.94 10.46 4.84
CA VAL A 206 3.64 11.12 4.67
C VAL A 206 3.26 11.87 5.93
N HIS A 207 3.22 13.20 5.88
CA HIS A 207 2.98 13.99 7.08
C HIS A 207 2.34 15.35 6.87
N ASP A 208 1.87 15.96 7.96
CA ASP A 208 1.23 17.28 7.94
C ASP A 208 0.09 17.36 6.91
N ILE A 209 -0.70 16.29 6.86
CA ILE A 209 -1.87 16.20 5.99
C ILE A 209 -3.12 16.61 6.77
N GLY A 210 -3.94 17.47 6.17
CA GLY A 210 -5.10 18.05 6.81
C GLY A 210 -4.74 19.15 7.80
N ASP A 211 -5.66 19.44 8.73
CA ASP A 211 -5.44 20.39 9.82
C ASP A 211 -5.01 19.68 11.12
N TYR A 212 -3.89 18.96 11.09
CA TYR A 212 -3.46 18.14 12.23
C TYR A 212 -3.24 18.90 13.54
N LEU A 213 -2.93 20.20 13.48
CA LEU A 213 -2.75 21.05 14.68
C LEU A 213 -4.09 21.49 15.28
N ASN A 214 -5.14 21.47 14.47
CA ASN A 214 -6.43 22.03 14.83
C ASN A 214 -7.52 21.38 13.96
N PRO A 215 -7.81 20.09 14.16
CA PRO A 215 -8.69 19.34 13.27
C PRO A 215 -10.12 19.90 13.20
N HIS A 216 -10.50 20.87 14.05
CA HIS A 216 -11.84 21.48 14.09
C HIS A 216 -12.97 20.44 14.18
N GLY A 217 -12.63 19.28 14.73
CA GLY A 217 -13.47 18.09 14.76
C GLY A 217 -13.80 17.47 13.39
N CYS A 218 -12.95 17.65 12.39
CA CYS A 218 -13.09 17.14 11.04
C CYS A 218 -12.09 15.99 10.83
N GLU A 219 -12.59 14.76 10.85
CA GLU A 219 -11.77 13.54 10.87
C GLU A 219 -11.79 12.82 9.51
N THR A 220 -11.77 13.58 8.41
CA THR A 220 -11.95 13.05 7.05
C THR A 220 -10.71 13.16 6.17
N THR A 221 -9.60 13.66 6.73
CA THR A 221 -8.31 13.72 6.02
C THR A 221 -7.29 12.79 6.67
N HIS A 222 -6.63 11.98 5.85
CA HIS A 222 -5.80 10.86 6.30
C HIS A 222 -4.37 10.93 5.74
N GLY A 223 -3.42 10.19 6.31
CA GLY A 223 -2.10 10.04 5.71
C GLY A 223 -2.17 9.23 4.40
N ILE A 224 -2.40 7.93 4.53
CA ILE A 224 -2.60 6.99 3.42
C ILE A 224 -4.02 6.43 3.49
N TYR A 225 -4.79 6.64 2.43
CA TYR A 225 -6.16 6.16 2.31
C TYR A 225 -6.27 5.04 1.27
N VAL A 226 -6.65 3.85 1.72
CA VAL A 226 -6.76 2.65 0.90
C VAL A 226 -8.23 2.32 0.64
N GLU A 227 -8.66 2.50 -0.60
CA GLU A 227 -9.99 2.16 -1.10
C GLU A 227 -9.93 1.11 -2.22
N ASN A 228 -8.75 0.50 -2.43
CA ASN A 228 -8.54 -0.48 -3.50
C ASN A 228 -9.50 -1.67 -3.40
N ALA A 229 -9.99 -2.09 -4.56
CA ALA A 229 -10.75 -3.31 -4.71
C ALA A 229 -9.87 -4.55 -4.41
N ARG A 230 -10.56 -5.65 -4.11
CA ARG A 230 -9.94 -6.97 -3.93
C ARG A 230 -8.99 -7.30 -5.08
N SER A 231 -7.81 -7.84 -4.78
CA SER A 231 -6.91 -8.34 -5.81
C SER A 231 -7.54 -9.54 -6.54
N PRO A 232 -7.49 -9.59 -7.88
CA PRO A 232 -7.89 -10.78 -8.64
C PRO A 232 -6.86 -11.90 -8.53
N ASN A 233 -5.64 -11.61 -8.04
CA ASN A 233 -4.56 -12.57 -7.93
C ASN A 233 -4.77 -13.49 -6.73
N VAL A 234 -4.65 -14.81 -6.94
CA VAL A 234 -4.78 -15.80 -5.85
C VAL A 234 -3.62 -15.59 -4.86
N GLY A 235 -3.98 -15.28 -3.61
CA GLY A 235 -3.00 -14.92 -2.58
C GLY A 235 -2.34 -13.55 -2.78
N GLY A 236 -2.85 -12.75 -3.71
CA GLY A 236 -2.42 -11.37 -3.92
C GLY A 236 -3.01 -10.41 -2.89
N TYR A 237 -2.45 -9.21 -2.86
CA TYR A 237 -2.91 -8.12 -2.01
C TYR A 237 -3.47 -7.00 -2.89
N SER A 238 -4.60 -6.41 -2.49
CA SER A 238 -5.16 -5.21 -3.12
C SER A 238 -4.20 -4.02 -3.02
N THR A 239 -3.43 -3.97 -1.94
CA THR A 239 -2.46 -2.92 -1.65
C THR A 239 -1.33 -3.47 -0.82
N ARG A 240 -0.10 -3.05 -1.11
CA ARG A 240 1.07 -3.28 -0.26
C ARG A 240 1.61 -1.93 0.22
N ALA A 241 1.28 -1.56 1.47
CA ALA A 241 1.81 -0.37 2.13
C ALA A 241 2.97 -0.79 3.04
N TRP A 242 4.19 -0.63 2.54
CA TRP A 242 5.42 -1.14 3.14
C TRP A 242 6.40 -0.05 3.54
N ASN A 243 7.03 -0.22 4.70
CA ASN A 243 8.13 0.64 5.14
C ASN A 243 7.78 2.14 5.06
N ASN A 244 6.55 2.56 5.29
CA ASN A 244 6.22 3.99 5.24
C ASN A 244 6.40 4.60 6.63
N ILE A 245 6.73 5.90 6.67
CA ILE A 245 6.82 6.70 7.88
C ILE A 245 5.70 7.74 7.81
N ILE A 246 4.69 7.63 8.68
CA ILE A 246 3.45 8.40 8.59
C ILE A 246 3.15 9.11 9.90
N TYR A 247 3.06 10.45 9.87
CA TYR A 247 2.87 11.21 11.10
C TYR A 247 2.18 12.55 10.95
N ARG A 248 1.63 13.10 12.05
CA ARG A 248 0.97 14.42 12.07
C ARG A 248 -0.07 14.59 10.96
N ASN A 249 -0.91 13.58 10.78
CA ASN A 249 -2.08 13.66 9.91
C ASN A 249 -3.33 13.94 10.73
N GLU A 250 -4.27 14.68 10.16
CA GLU A 250 -5.49 15.16 10.82
C GLU A 250 -6.29 14.07 11.52
N SER A 251 -6.45 12.91 10.88
CA SER A 251 -7.19 11.78 11.46
C SER A 251 -6.33 10.51 11.53
N GLU A 252 -6.57 9.54 10.65
CA GLU A 252 -5.84 8.29 10.60
C GLU A 252 -4.51 8.42 9.85
N GLY A 253 -3.46 7.78 10.36
CA GLY A 253 -2.21 7.61 9.62
C GLY A 253 -2.42 6.75 8.38
N ILE A 254 -2.96 5.55 8.56
CA ILE A 254 -3.39 4.66 7.47
C ILE A 254 -4.83 4.22 7.72
N THR A 255 -5.70 4.29 6.71
CA THR A 255 -7.08 3.80 6.81
C THR A 255 -7.53 3.04 5.56
N SER A 256 -8.47 2.11 5.74
CA SER A 256 -9.01 1.26 4.67
C SER A 256 -10.51 1.46 4.40
N TRP A 257 -11.11 2.47 5.02
CA TRP A 257 -12.49 2.83 4.72
C TRP A 257 -12.61 3.13 3.22
N HIS A 258 -13.70 2.88 2.48
CA HIS A 258 -15.00 2.31 2.81
C HIS A 258 -15.14 0.82 2.47
N CYS A 259 -14.31 0.29 1.57
CA CYS A 259 -14.49 -1.04 0.95
C CYS A 259 -13.21 -1.82 0.68
N ALA A 260 -12.04 -1.34 1.12
CA ALA A 260 -10.80 -2.07 0.87
C ALA A 260 -10.78 -3.41 1.63
N THR A 261 -10.01 -4.36 1.11
CA THR A 261 -9.92 -5.75 1.59
C THR A 261 -8.62 -6.38 1.07
N GLN A 262 -8.13 -7.48 1.63
CA GLN A 262 -6.87 -8.12 1.20
C GLN A 262 -5.65 -7.17 1.16
N MET A 263 -5.49 -6.31 2.15
CA MET A 263 -4.34 -5.38 2.18
C MET A 263 -3.15 -6.01 2.89
N ALA A 264 -1.94 -5.52 2.60
CA ALA A 264 -0.75 -5.75 3.42
C ALA A 264 -0.21 -4.39 3.91
N LEU A 265 -0.45 -4.08 5.19
CA LEU A 265 0.06 -2.88 5.87
C LEU A 265 1.20 -3.33 6.78
N VAL A 266 2.44 -3.27 6.29
CA VAL A 266 3.56 -4.00 6.91
C VAL A 266 4.80 -3.13 7.08
N ASN A 267 5.47 -3.28 8.22
CA ASN A 267 6.73 -2.57 8.54
C ASN A 267 6.61 -1.04 8.50
N ASN A 268 5.44 -0.46 8.79
CA ASN A 268 5.29 1.00 8.84
C ASN A 268 5.63 1.55 10.24
N LEU A 269 6.11 2.79 10.28
CA LEU A 269 6.17 3.61 11.49
C LEU A 269 5.06 4.65 11.42
N VAL A 270 4.12 4.61 12.37
CA VAL A 270 2.92 5.46 12.35
C VAL A 270 2.78 6.17 13.69
N PHE A 271 2.97 7.49 13.72
CA PHE A 271 3.03 8.23 14.98
C PHE A 271 2.41 9.61 14.92
N GLU A 272 1.95 10.14 16.06
CA GLU A 272 1.44 11.52 16.17
C GLU A 272 0.28 11.83 15.20
N ASN A 273 -0.50 10.83 14.78
CA ASN A 273 -1.70 11.07 13.98
C ASN A 273 -2.87 11.41 14.90
N GLY A 274 -3.78 12.27 14.42
CA GLY A 274 -4.82 12.90 15.24
C GLY A 274 -5.76 11.92 15.92
N LYS A 275 -6.13 10.82 15.25
CA LYS A 275 -7.17 9.90 15.73
C LYS A 275 -6.70 8.45 15.93
N THR A 276 -6.25 7.78 14.88
CA THR A 276 -5.75 6.39 14.94
C THR A 276 -4.43 6.31 14.18
N GLY A 277 -3.52 5.44 14.62
CA GLY A 277 -2.38 5.09 13.78
C GLY A 277 -2.84 4.37 12.52
N ILE A 278 -3.36 3.14 12.69
CA ILE A 278 -3.86 2.30 11.60
C ILE A 278 -5.31 1.89 11.88
N PHE A 279 -6.23 2.28 10.99
CA PHE A 279 -7.64 1.88 11.05
C PHE A 279 -7.98 0.91 9.92
N VAL A 280 -8.55 -0.24 10.27
CA VAL A 280 -8.98 -1.26 9.31
C VAL A 280 -10.49 -1.43 9.40
N GLY A 281 -11.18 -1.22 8.30
CA GLY A 281 -12.62 -1.26 8.30
C GLY A 281 -13.25 -1.09 6.93
N ALA A 282 -14.56 -1.31 6.91
CA ALA A 282 -15.43 -1.05 5.78
C ALA A 282 -16.83 -0.66 6.28
N ASN A 283 -17.63 0.06 5.49
CA ASN A 283 -19.00 0.43 5.87
C ASN A 283 -20.05 0.36 4.79
N TYR A 284 -19.67 0.28 3.52
CA TYR A 284 -20.69 0.16 2.48
C TYR A 284 -21.30 -1.24 2.45
N ARG A 285 -22.59 -1.28 2.12
CA ARG A 285 -23.36 -2.53 2.03
C ARG A 285 -22.71 -3.48 1.03
N GLY A 286 -22.34 -4.66 1.48
CA GLY A 286 -21.70 -5.69 0.66
C GLY A 286 -20.16 -5.59 0.63
N CYS A 287 -19.59 -4.58 1.26
CA CYS A 287 -18.14 -4.50 1.48
C CYS A 287 -17.78 -5.16 2.82
N LEU A 288 -16.67 -5.89 2.79
CA LEU A 288 -16.11 -6.58 3.96
C LEU A 288 -14.58 -6.50 3.86
N ASN A 289 -13.95 -5.84 4.83
CA ASN A 289 -12.51 -5.89 4.94
C ASN A 289 -12.12 -7.24 5.57
N ASP A 290 -11.55 -8.14 4.77
CA ASP A 290 -11.17 -9.49 5.19
C ASP A 290 -9.86 -9.92 4.50
N ASN A 291 -9.16 -10.89 5.10
CA ASN A 291 -7.87 -11.38 4.62
C ASN A 291 -6.77 -10.29 4.52
N SER A 292 -6.91 -9.22 5.30
CA SER A 292 -5.89 -8.19 5.42
C SER A 292 -4.81 -8.59 6.43
N VAL A 293 -3.57 -8.18 6.17
CA VAL A 293 -2.40 -8.44 6.99
C VAL A 293 -1.84 -7.12 7.49
N ILE A 294 -1.80 -6.94 8.80
CA ILE A 294 -1.30 -5.75 9.48
C ILE A 294 -0.21 -6.20 10.43
N ASN A 295 1.03 -6.22 9.95
CA ASN A 295 2.13 -6.86 10.69
C ASN A 295 3.36 -5.98 10.79
N ASN A 296 4.20 -6.25 11.79
CA ASN A 296 5.52 -5.60 11.93
C ASN A 296 5.45 -4.07 11.99
N ASN A 297 4.31 -3.45 12.32
CA ASN A 297 4.21 -1.99 12.38
C ASN A 297 4.61 -1.50 13.77
N ILE A 298 5.27 -0.34 13.84
CA ILE A 298 5.45 0.40 15.09
C ILE A 298 4.45 1.56 15.10
N VAL A 299 3.56 1.59 16.08
CA VAL A 299 2.56 2.66 16.26
C VAL A 299 2.78 3.38 17.58
N VAL A 300 3.03 4.70 17.52
CA VAL A 300 3.46 5.49 18.69
C VAL A 300 2.65 6.77 18.83
N HIS A 301 2.11 7.05 20.01
CA HIS A 301 1.54 8.37 20.30
C HIS A 301 0.48 8.88 19.32
N ASN A 302 -0.36 7.96 18.79
CA ASN A 302 -1.51 8.36 17.98
C ASN A 302 -2.73 8.65 18.86
N GLY A 303 -3.61 9.54 18.40
CA GLY A 303 -4.86 9.88 19.06
C GLY A 303 -4.78 11.06 20.03
N TRP A 304 -3.58 11.64 20.27
CA TRP A 304 -3.36 12.68 21.27
C TRP A 304 -3.64 14.11 20.80
N HIS A 305 -3.72 14.34 19.48
CA HIS A 305 -3.96 15.68 18.90
C HIS A 305 -5.44 16.00 18.71
N ASP A 306 -6.32 15.17 19.25
CA ASP A 306 -7.75 15.41 19.28
C ASP A 306 -8.08 16.47 20.36
N PHE A 307 -7.95 17.75 19.99
CA PHE A 307 -8.12 18.91 20.89
C PHE A 307 -9.59 19.16 21.28
N CYS A 308 -10.54 18.47 20.67
CA CYS A 308 -11.95 18.49 21.03
C CYS A 308 -12.19 17.70 22.32
N THR A 309 -11.64 18.18 23.44
CA THR A 309 -11.87 17.56 24.76
C THR A 309 -13.33 17.72 25.19
N PHE A 310 -13.82 16.74 25.96
CA PHE A 310 -15.19 16.58 26.48
C PHE A 310 -15.88 17.81 27.13
N THR A 311 -15.19 18.95 27.26
CA THR A 311 -15.63 20.13 28.00
C THR A 311 -16.23 21.24 27.13
N ASP A 312 -16.01 21.24 25.81
CA ASP A 312 -16.63 22.22 24.89
C ASP A 312 -17.03 21.62 23.54
N THR A 313 -18.21 21.00 23.50
CA THR A 313 -18.80 20.43 22.28
C THR A 313 -19.28 21.49 21.28
N SER A 314 -19.21 22.79 21.62
CA SER A 314 -19.64 23.86 20.70
C SER A 314 -18.61 24.15 19.59
N GLN A 315 -17.38 23.65 19.75
CA GLN A 315 -16.30 23.78 18.76
C GLN A 315 -16.19 22.60 17.79
N CYS A 316 -17.05 21.59 17.91
CA CYS A 316 -16.90 20.31 17.21
C CYS A 316 -18.20 19.93 16.45
N PRO A 317 -18.50 20.57 15.31
CA PRO A 317 -19.77 20.40 14.62
C PRO A 317 -19.95 19.02 13.95
N ILE A 318 -18.90 18.19 13.79
CA ILE A 318 -18.95 16.94 13.00
C ILE A 318 -18.06 15.79 13.55
N GLY A 319 -18.24 15.31 14.79
CA GLY A 319 -17.50 14.08 15.17
C GLY A 319 -17.56 13.65 16.63
N ASN A 320 -17.17 12.40 16.88
CA ASN A 320 -16.93 11.85 18.21
C ASN A 320 -15.41 11.86 18.48
N HIS A 321 -14.98 12.96 19.09
CA HIS A 321 -13.59 13.35 19.37
C HIS A 321 -12.98 12.54 20.49
N SER A 322 -12.71 11.29 20.18
CA SER A 322 -11.88 10.47 21.03
C SER A 322 -10.92 9.70 20.16
N GLY A 323 -9.63 9.90 20.42
CA GLY A 323 -8.54 9.05 19.95
C GLY A 323 -8.94 7.57 19.98
N LYS A 324 -8.54 6.85 18.95
CA LYS A 324 -9.02 5.51 18.62
C LYS A 324 -7.87 4.49 18.64
N GLY A 325 -6.83 4.78 19.42
CA GLY A 325 -5.72 3.90 19.71
C GLY A 325 -4.67 3.83 18.59
N GLY A 326 -3.70 2.94 18.78
CA GLY A 326 -2.63 2.73 17.80
C GLY A 326 -3.12 1.98 16.56
N ILE A 327 -3.81 0.85 16.77
CA ILE A 327 -4.40 0.04 15.69
C ILE A 327 -5.82 -0.35 16.10
N GLN A 328 -6.77 -0.17 15.19
CA GLN A 328 -8.18 -0.49 15.44
C GLN A 328 -8.87 -1.13 14.22
N GLU A 329 -9.82 -2.03 14.49
CA GLU A 329 -10.89 -2.39 13.57
C GLU A 329 -12.19 -1.61 13.83
N GLY A 330 -12.89 -1.26 12.75
CA GLY A 330 -14.23 -0.67 12.83
C GLY A 330 -15.11 -1.01 11.64
N GLY A 331 -16.43 -0.92 11.82
CA GLY A 331 -17.40 -1.26 10.78
C GLY A 331 -17.47 -2.76 10.49
N SER A 332 -17.51 -3.11 9.20
CA SER A 332 -17.62 -4.48 8.70
C SER A 332 -16.25 -5.09 8.41
N THR A 333 -15.72 -5.83 9.39
CA THR A 333 -14.48 -6.63 9.24
C THR A 333 -14.76 -8.13 9.26
N GLY A 334 -13.91 -8.91 8.60
CA GLY A 334 -13.94 -10.36 8.55
C GLY A 334 -12.89 -11.02 9.45
N ARG A 335 -13.12 -12.29 9.79
CA ARG A 335 -12.30 -13.04 10.76
C ARG A 335 -10.91 -13.41 10.26
N ASN A 336 -10.62 -13.25 8.97
CA ASN A 336 -9.34 -13.65 8.38
C ASN A 336 -8.31 -12.52 8.40
N ASN A 337 -8.66 -11.35 8.95
CA ASN A 337 -7.69 -10.30 9.22
C ASN A 337 -6.69 -10.72 10.30
N LYS A 338 -5.40 -10.44 10.06
CA LYS A 338 -4.30 -10.83 10.95
C LYS A 338 -3.50 -9.60 11.36
N TYR A 339 -3.29 -9.47 12.67
CA TYR A 339 -2.57 -8.39 13.32
C TYR A 339 -1.41 -8.96 14.13
N SER A 340 -0.29 -9.25 13.49
CA SER A 340 0.81 -9.98 14.13
C SER A 340 2.11 -9.20 14.22
N ASN A 341 2.85 -9.39 15.31
CA ASN A 341 4.18 -8.82 15.51
C ASN A 341 4.20 -7.28 15.36
N ASN A 342 3.13 -6.58 15.73
CA ASN A 342 3.16 -5.12 15.81
C ASN A 342 3.75 -4.67 17.16
N LEU A 343 4.17 -3.42 17.25
CA LEU A 343 4.55 -2.78 18.50
C LEU A 343 3.70 -1.52 18.68
N SER A 344 2.95 -1.44 19.78
CA SER A 344 2.07 -0.33 20.11
C SER A 344 2.49 0.33 21.42
N TYR A 345 2.74 1.63 21.40
CA TYR A 345 3.27 2.37 22.55
C TYR A 345 2.72 3.79 22.69
N GLN A 346 2.25 4.13 23.89
CA GLN A 346 1.71 5.44 24.25
C GLN A 346 0.58 5.96 23.34
N ASN A 347 -0.33 5.14 22.85
CA ASN A 347 -1.47 5.60 22.05
C ASN A 347 -2.67 6.01 22.94
N LEU A 348 -3.52 6.91 22.45
CA LEU A 348 -4.74 7.36 23.14
C LEU A 348 -5.98 6.64 22.57
N TYR A 349 -6.72 5.96 23.44
CA TYR A 349 -8.03 5.39 23.13
C TYR A 349 -9.08 5.96 24.08
N ILE A 350 -10.06 6.69 23.56
CA ILE A 350 -11.21 7.24 24.30
C ILE A 350 -10.76 8.00 25.55
N GLY A 351 -9.82 8.94 25.36
CA GLY A 351 -9.36 9.86 26.40
C GLY A 351 -8.43 9.23 27.45
N VAL A 352 -8.05 7.97 27.30
CA VAL A 352 -7.05 7.31 28.15
C VAL A 352 -5.94 6.70 27.32
N GLN A 353 -4.73 6.64 27.87
CA GLN A 353 -3.66 5.90 27.23
C GLN A 353 -4.02 4.41 27.20
N ASP A 354 -4.13 3.84 26.00
CA ASP A 354 -4.37 2.41 25.78
C ASP A 354 -3.59 1.98 24.53
N ASP A 355 -2.69 1.03 24.73
CA ASP A 355 -1.84 0.50 23.68
C ASP A 355 -2.41 -0.75 23.01
N ALA A 356 -3.54 -1.28 23.50
CA ALA A 356 -4.20 -2.44 22.93
C ALA A 356 -4.53 -2.24 21.45
N ILE A 357 -4.53 -3.34 20.70
CA ILE A 357 -5.12 -3.36 19.36
C ILE A 357 -6.61 -3.66 19.53
N HIS A 358 -7.47 -2.74 19.10
CA HIS A 358 -8.92 -2.85 19.28
C HIS A 358 -9.56 -3.60 18.10
N LEU A 359 -9.65 -4.93 18.20
CA LEU A 359 -10.18 -5.78 17.14
C LEU A 359 -11.69 -6.03 17.27
N SER A 360 -12.38 -6.12 16.13
CA SER A 360 -13.79 -6.48 16.07
C SER A 360 -13.98 -7.95 15.69
N THR A 361 -13.23 -8.44 14.69
CA THR A 361 -13.35 -9.82 14.19
C THR A 361 -12.01 -10.49 13.88
N GLY A 362 -10.96 -9.71 13.59
CA GLY A 362 -9.63 -10.24 13.28
C GLY A 362 -8.92 -10.93 14.45
N THR A 363 -7.71 -11.41 14.19
CA THR A 363 -6.87 -12.11 15.18
C THR A 363 -5.55 -11.40 15.40
N GLN A 364 -5.14 -11.30 16.67
CA GLN A 364 -3.84 -10.74 17.08
C GLN A 364 -2.89 -11.85 17.53
N SER A 365 -1.59 -11.71 17.25
CA SER A 365 -0.56 -12.58 17.83
C SER A 365 0.80 -11.88 17.93
N ASN A 366 1.61 -12.21 18.94
CA ASN A 366 2.99 -11.72 19.10
C ASN A 366 3.17 -10.19 19.10
N THR A 367 2.12 -9.41 19.29
CA THR A 367 2.20 -7.95 19.40
C THR A 367 2.82 -7.55 20.74
N ILE A 368 3.71 -6.56 20.69
CA ILE A 368 4.33 -5.93 21.85
C ILE A 368 3.49 -4.70 22.22
N LEU A 369 2.99 -4.64 23.46
CA LEU A 369 2.09 -3.57 23.93
C LEU A 369 2.73 -2.82 25.09
N GLY A 370 2.68 -1.49 25.07
CA GLY A 370 3.11 -0.65 26.20
C GLY A 370 4.62 -0.61 26.44
N ILE A 371 5.43 -1.13 25.51
CA ILE A 371 6.89 -1.12 25.61
C ILE A 371 7.46 -0.13 24.60
N ASN A 372 8.35 0.75 25.07
CA ASN A 372 9.02 1.73 24.23
C ASN A 372 9.81 1.05 23.09
N PRO A 373 9.67 1.46 21.82
CA PRO A 373 10.42 0.90 20.69
C PRO A 373 11.94 1.07 20.77
N GLN A 374 12.44 1.97 21.62
CA GLN A 374 13.86 2.31 21.77
C GLN A 374 14.50 2.75 20.45
N PHE A 375 13.98 3.83 19.86
CA PHE A 375 14.63 4.51 18.77
C PHE A 375 15.92 5.21 19.23
N VAL A 376 16.86 5.43 18.31
CA VAL A 376 18.08 6.22 18.57
C VAL A 376 17.73 7.62 19.07
N ASN A 377 16.77 8.30 18.43
CA ASN A 377 16.24 9.59 18.86
C ASN A 377 14.81 9.80 18.33
N TYR A 378 13.80 9.55 19.16
CA TYR A 378 12.42 9.86 18.79
C TYR A 378 12.16 11.37 18.84
N GLN A 379 11.61 11.93 17.77
CA GLN A 379 11.00 13.26 17.78
C GLN A 379 9.57 13.17 17.21
N PRO A 380 8.57 13.80 17.86
CA PRO A 380 7.20 13.81 17.36
C PRO A 380 7.05 14.64 16.07
N ASP A 381 8.02 15.50 15.81
CA ASP A 381 8.02 16.40 14.65
C ASP A 381 8.64 15.79 13.37
N GLY A 382 8.98 14.49 13.37
CA GLY A 382 9.56 13.84 12.19
C GLY A 382 11.08 14.06 12.02
N THR A 383 11.70 14.93 12.83
CA THR A 383 13.14 15.27 12.72
C THR A 383 14.07 14.28 13.41
N GLY A 384 13.50 13.23 14.01
CA GLY A 384 14.23 12.22 14.78
C GLY A 384 15.11 11.29 13.94
N ASN A 385 15.81 10.41 14.66
CA ASN A 385 16.42 9.22 14.11
C ASN A 385 15.64 8.00 14.63
N TYR A 386 14.85 7.39 13.74
CA TYR A 386 13.93 6.30 14.05
C TYR A 386 14.53 4.91 13.81
N HIS A 387 15.85 4.82 13.64
CA HIS A 387 16.53 3.53 13.70
C HIS A 387 16.40 2.93 15.11
N LEU A 388 16.35 1.61 15.18
CA LEU A 388 16.29 0.88 16.44
C LEU A 388 17.66 0.92 17.15
N LEU A 389 17.65 1.05 18.47
CA LEU A 389 18.81 0.70 19.29
C LEU A 389 18.99 -0.82 19.30
N ALA A 390 20.22 -1.30 19.52
CA ALA A 390 20.51 -2.73 19.61
C ALA A 390 19.74 -3.46 20.72
N SER A 391 19.32 -2.73 21.75
CA SER A 391 18.52 -3.25 22.87
C SER A 391 17.01 -3.23 22.61
N SER A 392 16.58 -2.75 21.45
CA SER A 392 15.17 -2.52 21.15
C SER A 392 14.36 -3.81 21.24
N PRO A 393 13.15 -3.77 21.81
CA PRO A 393 12.24 -4.91 21.81
C PRO A 393 11.72 -5.25 20.41
N ALA A 394 11.93 -4.39 19.40
CA ALA A 394 11.52 -4.64 18.02
C ALA A 394 12.53 -5.48 17.23
N VAL A 395 13.78 -5.60 17.70
CA VAL A 395 14.86 -6.32 17.02
C VAL A 395 14.64 -7.84 17.09
N ASP A 396 14.72 -8.50 15.93
CA ASP A 396 14.47 -9.93 15.71
C ASP A 396 13.08 -10.41 16.17
N LYS A 397 12.09 -9.50 16.28
CA LYS A 397 10.71 -9.81 16.76
C LYS A 397 9.62 -9.75 15.70
N GLY A 398 9.97 -9.45 14.45
CA GLY A 398 9.08 -9.45 13.31
C GLY A 398 8.72 -10.85 12.79
N THR A 399 7.83 -10.87 11.80
CA THR A 399 7.48 -12.06 11.00
C THR A 399 7.86 -11.84 9.54
N SER A 400 8.02 -12.92 8.75
CA SER A 400 8.25 -12.83 7.30
C SER A 400 6.96 -12.62 6.49
N ILE A 401 5.79 -12.78 7.11
CA ILE A 401 4.50 -12.73 6.43
C ILE A 401 4.30 -11.36 5.76
N ALA A 402 4.14 -11.38 4.44
CA ALA A 402 3.92 -10.19 3.60
C ALA A 402 4.97 -9.08 3.76
N THR A 403 6.15 -9.43 4.27
CA THR A 403 7.21 -8.49 4.60
C THR A 403 8.06 -8.18 3.38
N PRO A 404 8.40 -6.90 3.12
CA PRO A 404 9.28 -6.56 2.02
C PRO A 404 10.68 -7.16 2.20
N PRO A 405 11.38 -7.48 1.10
CA PRO A 405 12.75 -8.02 1.16
C PRO A 405 13.81 -7.00 1.60
N TYR A 406 13.47 -5.71 1.60
CA TYR A 406 14.35 -4.62 2.00
C TYR A 406 13.65 -3.67 2.96
N ASP A 407 14.42 -2.94 3.76
CA ASP A 407 13.93 -1.91 4.68
C ASP A 407 13.78 -0.53 4.01
N PHE A 408 13.53 0.51 4.81
CA PHE A 408 13.38 1.90 4.36
C PHE A 408 14.59 2.44 3.61
N GLU A 409 15.80 2.06 4.02
CA GLU A 409 17.08 2.51 3.44
C GLU A 409 17.65 1.49 2.44
N ASN A 410 16.82 0.52 2.04
CA ASN A 410 17.13 -0.54 1.10
C ASN A 410 18.20 -1.54 1.59
N TYR A 411 18.31 -1.73 2.91
CA TYR A 411 19.05 -2.85 3.49
C TYR A 411 18.23 -4.14 3.41
N PRO A 412 18.86 -5.30 3.10
CA PRO A 412 18.17 -6.58 3.04
C PRO A 412 17.56 -7.00 4.38
N ARG A 413 16.43 -7.71 4.33
CA ARG A 413 15.79 -8.34 5.48
C ARG A 413 15.74 -9.88 5.37
N PRO A 414 15.89 -10.62 6.47
CA PRO A 414 16.36 -10.14 7.77
C PRO A 414 17.88 -9.90 7.76
N TYR A 415 18.35 -9.01 8.61
CA TYR A 415 19.74 -8.97 9.03
C TYR A 415 19.88 -9.75 10.33
N GLY A 416 20.74 -10.77 10.36
CA GLY A 416 20.96 -11.55 11.57
C GLY A 416 19.91 -12.64 11.78
N ALA A 417 19.27 -12.66 12.96
CA ALA A 417 18.56 -13.84 13.45
C ALA A 417 17.05 -13.85 13.11
N GLY A 418 16.45 -12.70 12.86
CA GLY A 418 15.04 -12.55 12.56
C GLY A 418 14.72 -11.22 11.90
N TYR A 419 13.46 -11.04 11.51
CA TYR A 419 12.99 -9.77 10.96
C TYR A 419 12.79 -8.77 12.10
N ASP A 420 12.99 -7.49 11.82
CA ASP A 420 12.61 -6.45 12.77
C ASP A 420 11.18 -5.95 12.58
N ILE A 421 10.59 -5.49 13.67
CA ILE A 421 9.34 -4.71 13.63
C ILE A 421 9.71 -3.27 13.25
N GLY A 422 9.01 -2.69 12.28
CA GLY A 422 9.16 -1.30 11.85
C GLY A 422 9.91 -1.13 10.52
N PRO A 423 10.03 0.11 10.03
CA PRO A 423 10.49 0.40 8.67
C PRO A 423 11.99 0.21 8.46
N TYR A 424 12.78 0.15 9.52
CA TYR A 424 14.23 -0.11 9.47
C TYR A 424 14.55 -1.54 9.88
N GLU A 425 15.61 -2.11 9.31
CA GLU A 425 16.24 -3.34 9.79
C GLU A 425 17.50 -2.96 10.57
N TRP A 426 17.60 -3.43 11.80
CA TRP A 426 18.73 -3.19 12.66
C TRP A 426 19.95 -3.98 12.19
N HIS A 427 21.09 -3.29 12.10
CA HIS A 427 22.39 -3.93 11.91
C HIS A 427 23.50 -3.08 12.53
N PRO A 428 24.66 -3.68 12.87
CA PRO A 428 25.83 -2.95 13.33
C PRO A 428 26.22 -1.88 12.30
N GLY A 429 26.07 -0.60 12.67
CA GLY A 429 26.41 0.54 11.81
C GLY A 429 25.30 1.59 11.65
N THR A 430 24.02 1.24 11.80
CA THR A 430 22.88 2.20 11.66
C THR A 430 22.76 3.18 12.82
N ALA A 431 23.39 2.89 13.97
CA ALA A 431 23.35 3.74 15.15
C ALA A 431 24.27 4.99 15.08
N ALA A 432 25.14 5.10 14.07
CA ALA A 432 26.17 6.12 14.01
C ALA A 432 25.80 7.30 13.08
N GLY A 433 25.03 8.26 13.61
CA GLY A 433 25.35 9.69 13.39
C GLY A 433 24.68 10.48 12.26
N ALA A 434 23.65 9.99 11.57
CA ALA A 434 22.86 10.83 10.66
C ALA A 434 21.40 10.96 11.14
N PRO A 435 20.82 12.18 11.25
CA PRO A 435 19.35 12.32 11.18
C PRO A 435 18.90 11.75 9.83
N ASN A 436 17.68 11.21 9.72
CA ASN A 436 17.09 10.62 8.50
C ASN A 436 17.55 11.35 7.23
N SER A 437 18.72 10.96 6.70
CA SER A 437 19.39 11.78 5.71
C SER A 437 18.75 11.38 4.41
N ARG A 438 17.88 12.27 3.90
CA ARG A 438 17.33 12.32 2.54
C ARG A 438 17.53 11.00 1.81
N ALA A 439 16.47 10.19 1.72
CA ALA A 439 16.46 8.92 0.98
C ALA A 439 17.50 8.98 -0.15
N ASN A 440 18.64 8.31 0.02
CA ASN A 440 19.79 8.57 -0.83
C ASN A 440 19.44 8.14 -2.26
N SER A 441 19.69 8.98 -3.30
CA SER A 441 19.32 8.65 -4.70
C SER A 441 19.92 7.34 -5.18
N SER A 442 21.06 6.95 -4.58
CA SER A 442 21.75 5.70 -4.89
C SER A 442 21.23 4.50 -4.11
N LEU A 443 20.30 4.71 -3.16
CA LEU A 443 19.75 3.68 -2.27
C LEU A 443 18.21 3.60 -2.30
N LEU A 444 17.50 4.50 -2.97
CA LEU A 444 16.14 4.18 -3.40
C LEU A 444 16.21 2.84 -4.16
N PRO A 445 15.35 1.85 -3.89
CA PRO A 445 15.35 0.64 -4.68
C PRO A 445 15.23 1.09 -6.13
N SER A 446 16.26 0.79 -6.95
CA SER A 446 15.97 0.56 -8.37
C SER A 446 14.84 -0.44 -8.31
N PRO A 447 13.61 -0.08 -8.75
CA PRO A 447 12.41 -0.84 -8.45
C PRO A 447 12.74 -2.26 -8.83
N ALA A 448 12.96 -3.12 -7.81
CA ALA A 448 13.83 -4.28 -7.99
C ALA A 448 13.46 -4.89 -9.34
N GLU A 449 14.40 -4.88 -10.27
CA GLU A 449 14.33 -5.88 -11.32
C GLU A 449 14.24 -7.17 -10.50
N VAL A 450 13.03 -7.71 -10.35
CA VAL A 450 12.86 -9.13 -10.59
C VAL A 450 13.72 -9.33 -11.82
N PRO A 451 14.90 -9.97 -11.71
CA PRO A 451 15.89 -9.89 -12.76
C PRO A 451 15.18 -10.23 -14.05
N VAL A 452 15.02 -9.25 -14.93
CA VAL A 452 14.75 -9.58 -16.32
C VAL A 452 16.11 -10.08 -16.75
N GLN A 453 16.35 -11.37 -16.52
CA GLN A 453 17.22 -12.10 -17.43
C GLN A 453 16.78 -11.63 -18.81
N LYS A 454 17.69 -10.96 -19.54
CA LYS A 454 17.47 -10.58 -20.92
C LYS A 454 16.65 -11.70 -21.53
N ARG A 455 15.42 -11.40 -21.97
CA ARG A 455 14.75 -12.31 -22.88
C ARG A 455 15.61 -12.34 -24.15
N LYS A 456 16.64 -13.19 -24.15
CA LYS A 456 16.75 -14.14 -25.24
C LYS A 456 15.35 -14.73 -25.34
N ASN A 457 14.81 -14.80 -26.54
CA ASN A 457 13.67 -15.67 -26.79
C ASN A 457 14.09 -17.09 -26.36
N LEU A 458 13.90 -17.40 -25.09
CA LEU A 458 14.18 -18.67 -24.48
C LEU A 458 12.88 -19.43 -24.64
N SER A 459 12.85 -20.26 -25.68
CA SER A 459 11.94 -21.38 -25.77
C SER A 459 11.79 -22.04 -24.40
N GLY A 460 10.57 -22.13 -23.89
CA GLY A 460 10.19 -22.34 -22.48
C GLY A 460 10.57 -23.67 -21.81
N ASN A 461 11.68 -24.31 -22.19
CA ASN A 461 12.17 -25.54 -21.56
C ASN A 461 13.48 -25.37 -20.78
N GLU A 462 14.39 -24.48 -21.18
CA GLU A 462 15.73 -24.37 -20.56
C GLU A 462 15.71 -23.78 -19.15
N ASP A 463 14.73 -22.93 -18.83
CA ASP A 463 14.60 -22.27 -17.53
C ASP A 463 13.89 -23.11 -16.46
N LEU A 464 13.12 -24.11 -16.87
CA LEU A 464 12.41 -25.01 -15.95
C LEU A 464 13.30 -26.17 -15.48
N ALA A 465 14.27 -26.58 -16.29
CA ALA A 465 15.18 -27.68 -15.99
C ALA A 465 15.93 -27.49 -14.66
N LYS A 466 16.19 -26.23 -14.23
CA LYS A 466 16.84 -25.93 -12.95
C LYS A 466 16.05 -26.39 -11.72
N PHE A 467 14.75 -26.63 -11.87
CA PHE A 467 13.87 -27.13 -10.80
C PHE A 467 13.79 -28.65 -10.74
N GLU A 468 14.34 -29.37 -11.72
CA GLU A 468 14.40 -30.83 -11.69
C GLU A 468 15.29 -31.32 -10.55
N GLY A 469 14.86 -32.38 -9.89
CA GLY A 469 15.61 -32.92 -8.76
C GLY A 469 14.78 -33.82 -7.87
N LEU A 470 15.47 -34.51 -6.97
CA LEU A 470 14.85 -35.24 -5.88
C LEU A 470 14.95 -34.38 -4.61
N PHE A 471 13.82 -34.16 -3.94
CA PHE A 471 13.72 -33.35 -2.74
C PHE A 471 13.27 -34.21 -1.57
N VAL A 472 13.93 -34.07 -0.43
CA VAL A 472 13.69 -34.89 0.76
C VAL A 472 13.52 -34.02 1.99
N SER A 473 12.53 -34.33 2.84
CA SER A 473 12.36 -33.65 4.13
C SER A 473 13.29 -34.22 5.19
N GLU A 474 13.76 -33.35 6.10
CA GLU A 474 14.66 -33.74 7.20
C GLU A 474 13.95 -34.60 8.26
N ASN A 475 12.64 -34.37 8.49
CA ASN A 475 11.86 -35.07 9.51
C ASN A 475 10.65 -35.79 8.89
N ARG A 476 10.52 -37.10 9.17
CA ARG A 476 9.58 -38.07 8.55
C ARG A 476 9.63 -38.00 7.01
N PRO A 477 10.36 -38.91 6.32
CA PRO A 477 10.89 -38.64 4.98
C PRO A 477 9.79 -38.56 3.91
N ALA A 478 9.32 -37.34 3.66
CA ALA A 478 8.62 -36.99 2.43
C ALA A 478 9.67 -36.92 1.32
N LYS A 479 9.38 -37.55 0.18
CA LYS A 479 10.23 -37.52 -1.00
C LYS A 479 9.42 -37.06 -2.20
N ILE A 480 9.84 -35.96 -2.80
CA ILE A 480 9.20 -35.40 -3.98
C ILE A 480 10.22 -35.37 -5.11
N ARG A 481 9.90 -36.01 -6.24
CA ARG A 481 10.69 -35.92 -7.46
C ARG A 481 10.04 -34.91 -8.39
N ILE A 482 10.83 -33.94 -8.84
CA ILE A 482 10.45 -32.98 -9.88
C ILE A 482 11.10 -33.42 -11.20
N ARG A 483 10.30 -33.56 -12.25
CA ARG A 483 10.76 -33.84 -13.62
C ARG A 483 10.17 -32.84 -14.60
N LEU A 484 10.93 -32.48 -15.63
CA LEU A 484 10.43 -31.73 -16.77
C LEU A 484 9.91 -32.70 -17.83
N GLU A 485 8.60 -32.78 -17.98
CA GLU A 485 7.94 -33.67 -18.94
C GLU A 485 7.10 -32.82 -19.90
N SER A 486 7.39 -32.92 -21.21
CA SER A 486 6.66 -32.18 -22.27
C SER A 486 6.55 -30.67 -22.01
N GLY A 487 7.58 -30.05 -21.42
CA GLY A 487 7.63 -28.62 -21.11
C GLY A 487 6.87 -28.21 -19.84
N LYS A 488 6.44 -29.16 -19.01
CA LYS A 488 5.84 -28.91 -17.70
C LYS A 488 6.64 -29.59 -16.61
N LEU A 489 6.76 -28.94 -15.46
CA LEU A 489 7.31 -29.60 -14.27
C LEU A 489 6.23 -30.49 -13.67
N ILE A 490 6.58 -31.73 -13.37
CA ILE A 490 5.73 -32.74 -12.74
C ILE A 490 6.33 -33.07 -11.38
N ALA A 491 5.55 -32.89 -10.32
CA ALA A 491 5.92 -33.23 -8.95
C ALA A 491 5.29 -34.57 -8.55
N THR A 492 6.10 -35.60 -8.33
CA THR A 492 5.67 -36.94 -7.89
C THR A 492 6.04 -37.17 -6.43
N ALA A 493 5.06 -37.45 -5.57
CA ALA A 493 5.29 -37.83 -4.18
C ALA A 493 5.60 -39.34 -4.07
N LEU A 494 6.87 -39.70 -3.85
CA LEU A 494 7.36 -41.07 -4.03
C LEU A 494 7.01 -42.03 -2.89
N HIS A 495 6.64 -41.53 -1.72
CA HIS A 495 6.33 -42.34 -0.54
C HIS A 495 4.84 -42.32 -0.14
N GLU A 496 4.00 -41.69 -0.95
CA GLU A 496 2.54 -41.70 -0.77
C GLU A 496 1.94 -42.88 -1.55
N PRO A 497 0.91 -43.57 -1.02
CA PRO A 497 0.21 -44.64 -1.74
C PRO A 497 -0.27 -44.15 -3.11
N GLY A 498 0.08 -44.90 -4.17
CA GLY A 498 -0.27 -44.55 -5.55
C GLY A 498 0.63 -43.51 -6.23
N GLN A 499 1.65 -42.98 -5.52
CA GLN A 499 2.63 -42.01 -6.03
C GLN A 499 2.00 -40.87 -6.86
N PRO A 500 1.10 -40.08 -6.25
CA PRO A 500 0.38 -39.03 -6.96
C PRO A 500 1.36 -38.04 -7.58
N SER A 501 1.06 -37.66 -8.82
CA SER A 501 1.85 -36.73 -9.62
C SER A 501 1.01 -35.53 -10.00
N TYR A 502 1.56 -34.33 -9.83
CA TYR A 502 0.89 -33.07 -10.09
C TYR A 502 1.68 -32.26 -11.10
N ALA A 503 1.02 -31.73 -12.12
CA ALA A 503 1.65 -30.73 -12.98
C ALA A 503 1.77 -29.42 -12.21
N LEU A 504 2.96 -28.83 -12.22
CA LEU A 504 3.25 -27.56 -11.58
C LEU A 504 2.94 -26.44 -12.55
N VAL A 505 1.87 -25.71 -12.25
CA VAL A 505 1.42 -24.55 -13.01
C VAL A 505 2.07 -23.30 -12.41
N PRO A 506 2.88 -22.55 -13.17
CA PRO A 506 3.56 -21.37 -12.65
C PRO A 506 2.57 -20.32 -12.13
N VAL A 507 2.84 -19.81 -10.93
CA VAL A 507 2.17 -18.65 -10.31
C VAL A 507 3.14 -17.46 -10.28
N SER A 508 4.42 -17.73 -9.99
CA SER A 508 5.55 -16.82 -10.12
C SER A 508 6.78 -17.62 -10.60
N PRO A 509 7.95 -16.99 -10.84
CA PRO A 509 9.14 -17.70 -11.32
C PRO A 509 9.61 -18.88 -10.45
N THR A 510 9.28 -18.88 -9.16
CA THR A 510 9.67 -19.93 -8.21
C THR A 510 8.48 -20.55 -7.49
N ARG A 511 7.25 -20.12 -7.78
CA ARG A 511 6.04 -20.54 -7.08
C ARG A 511 5.08 -21.19 -8.05
N PHE A 512 4.59 -22.37 -7.71
CA PHE A 512 3.79 -23.21 -8.60
C PHE A 512 2.58 -23.76 -7.87
N ARG A 513 1.43 -23.76 -8.54
CA ARG A 513 0.24 -24.48 -8.09
C ARG A 513 0.30 -25.93 -8.56
N LEU A 514 -0.16 -26.85 -7.74
CA LEU A 514 -0.27 -28.26 -8.11
C LEU A 514 -1.62 -28.48 -8.83
N GLU A 515 -1.59 -28.72 -10.14
CA GLU A 515 -2.77 -29.01 -10.96
C GLU A 515 -3.45 -30.30 -10.49
N GLY A 516 -4.72 -30.22 -10.09
CA GLY A 516 -5.48 -31.34 -9.53
C GLY A 516 -5.37 -31.50 -8.01
N ALA A 517 -4.57 -30.68 -7.32
CA ALA A 517 -4.58 -30.57 -5.86
C ALA A 517 -5.55 -29.45 -5.40
N PRO A 518 -5.88 -29.39 -4.09
CA PRO A 518 -6.60 -28.26 -3.51
C PRO A 518 -5.93 -26.90 -3.86
N PRO A 519 -6.72 -25.82 -4.05
CA PRO A 519 -6.20 -24.54 -4.57
C PRO A 519 -5.13 -23.86 -3.70
N ASP A 520 -5.13 -24.20 -2.41
CA ASP A 520 -4.22 -23.74 -1.36
C ASP A 520 -2.94 -24.59 -1.24
N PHE A 521 -2.73 -25.55 -2.14
CA PHE A 521 -1.49 -26.31 -2.23
C PHE A 521 -0.53 -25.65 -3.22
N ILE A 522 0.62 -25.21 -2.69
CA ILE A 522 1.63 -24.47 -3.44
C ILE A 522 3.00 -25.12 -3.25
N ALA A 523 3.72 -25.30 -4.35
CA ALA A 523 5.14 -25.63 -4.36
C ALA A 523 5.94 -24.34 -4.55
N GLU A 524 6.77 -24.00 -3.57
CA GLU A 524 7.62 -22.82 -3.59
C GLU A 524 9.09 -23.22 -3.49
N PHE A 525 9.85 -22.89 -4.54
CA PHE A 525 11.27 -23.16 -4.62
C PHE A 525 12.06 -21.96 -4.12
N TYR A 526 12.99 -22.19 -3.19
CA TYR A 526 14.00 -21.20 -2.89
C TYR A 526 15.18 -21.38 -3.85
N VAL A 527 15.50 -20.35 -4.62
CA VAL A 527 16.58 -20.37 -5.61
C VAL A 527 17.62 -19.33 -5.24
N SER A 528 18.89 -19.75 -5.22
CA SER A 528 20.04 -18.85 -5.01
C SER A 528 21.00 -19.01 -6.18
N GLY A 529 21.24 -17.92 -6.92
CA GLY A 529 21.91 -17.98 -8.21
C GLY A 529 21.11 -18.81 -9.22
N ASN A 530 21.73 -19.84 -9.80
CA ASN A 530 21.07 -20.78 -10.74
C ASN A 530 20.81 -22.17 -10.13
N ARG A 531 20.79 -22.28 -8.79
CA ARG A 531 20.57 -23.57 -8.10
C ARG A 531 19.39 -23.46 -7.15
N VAL A 532 18.51 -24.45 -7.19
CA VAL A 532 17.49 -24.65 -6.17
C VAL A 532 18.17 -25.07 -4.87
N LYS A 533 17.75 -24.43 -3.78
CA LYS A 533 18.27 -24.65 -2.43
C LYS A 533 17.27 -25.38 -1.53
N SER A 534 15.98 -25.15 -1.74
CA SER A 534 14.91 -25.89 -1.06
C SER A 534 13.62 -25.85 -1.85
N LEU A 535 12.70 -26.75 -1.49
CA LEU A 535 11.32 -26.79 -1.92
C LEU A 535 10.44 -26.78 -0.67
N THR A 536 9.52 -25.83 -0.60
CA THR A 536 8.46 -25.80 0.41
C THR A 536 7.15 -26.16 -0.26
N VAL A 537 6.41 -27.13 0.31
CA VAL A 537 5.05 -27.46 -0.11
C VAL A 537 4.08 -26.97 0.94
N GLU A 538 3.39 -25.87 0.63
CA GLU A 538 2.26 -25.35 1.41
C GLU A 538 1.05 -26.26 1.21
N ARG A 539 0.31 -26.54 2.28
CA ARG A 539 -0.82 -27.49 2.28
C ARG A 539 -2.05 -26.89 2.94
N GLY A 540 -2.35 -25.64 2.62
CA GLY A 540 -3.46 -24.91 3.22
C GLY A 540 -3.31 -24.73 4.73
N GLN A 541 -4.26 -25.29 5.49
CA GLN A 541 -4.26 -25.27 6.96
C GLN A 541 -3.29 -26.31 7.59
N LEU A 542 -2.73 -27.23 6.79
CA LEU A 542 -1.76 -28.21 7.28
C LEU A 542 -0.34 -27.61 7.31
N PRO A 543 0.53 -28.08 8.22
CA PRO A 543 1.92 -27.63 8.26
C PRO A 543 2.61 -27.80 6.91
N ALA A 544 3.38 -26.78 6.49
CA ALA A 544 4.18 -26.86 5.29
C ALA A 544 5.22 -27.97 5.40
N VAL A 545 5.56 -28.58 4.27
CA VAL A 545 6.65 -29.55 4.19
C VAL A 545 7.86 -28.86 3.59
N HIS A 546 8.95 -28.79 4.33
CA HIS A 546 10.22 -28.28 3.83
C HIS A 546 11.10 -29.43 3.38
N LEU A 547 11.61 -29.33 2.16
CA LEU A 547 12.46 -30.32 1.53
C LEU A 547 13.73 -29.66 0.99
N VAL A 548 14.83 -30.38 1.05
CA VAL A 548 16.11 -29.97 0.46
C VAL A 548 16.45 -30.86 -0.73
N PRO A 549 17.15 -30.35 -1.76
CA PRO A 549 17.66 -31.18 -2.84
C PRO A 549 18.56 -32.28 -2.28
N GLN A 550 18.31 -33.51 -2.70
CA GLN A 550 19.19 -34.64 -2.50
C GLN A 550 20.12 -34.72 -3.71
N GLU A 551 21.42 -34.51 -3.49
CA GLU A 551 22.47 -34.58 -4.51
C GLU A 551 22.55 -35.96 -5.20
#